data_AF-B7K6D1-F1
#
_entry.id   AF-B7K6D1-F1
#
_cell.length_a   1.000
_cell.length_b   1.000
_cell.length_c   1.000
_cell.angle_alpha   90.00
_cell.angle_beta   90.00
_cell.angle_gamma   90.00
#
_symmetry.space_group_name_H-M   'P 1'
#
loop_
_entity.id
_entity.type
_entity.pdbx_description
1 polymer ?
#
loop_
_entity_poly.entity_id
_entity_poly.type
_entity_poly.pdbx_seq_one_letter_code
_entity_poly.pdbx_strand_id
1 'polypeptide(L)'
;MVLLPFITFAQTPPIAPVTPQEIVQPNTVRPLPGELDTIPVFNSNSPELVLDEGILLSTFPPDGKTHSNAHLNYPFFSRFDVFAHHVAKAPTPGDLRTLYLGIILYNPRQTPINVKILQGATYLSQPDAPFIELPPQVEDTQENVYAGPGSRVMGAILRRYRQNIFPPSLVIPGGESRMLLNLPIPVKDLEPPLNGRSAYARLETNGTVYAASLAKFAPLDENGQERAPTLEEWQKVLQEGALVTPRDRAPTPPGTTPITYGRVAGVSQGSAWEARLSDRGNWLTIPPKGQALSYPISSLEGGTLGTTQVQSAPMLVRYPDTAYQAHGNYGVQYSLTLPLYNPTLEPQTVTIALETPIKQDKLVDGLRFFDPPGSSVFFRGLIRVRYLDQIQTWQTRYFHLVQRRGQQGEPLVKQTIFPQRWQLVKVDLMYPPDATPPQVLTIRTID
;
A
#
# COMPACT_ATOMS: atom_id res chain seq x y z
N MET A 1 -10.34 66.11 -24.39
CA MET A 1 -10.00 65.53 -23.08
C MET A 1 -11.14 64.60 -22.70
N VAL A 2 -11.03 63.30 -22.99
CA VAL A 2 -12.07 62.30 -22.75
C VAL A 2 -11.60 61.44 -21.57
N LEU A 3 -12.34 61.46 -20.47
CA LEU A 3 -12.12 60.57 -19.33
C LEU A 3 -12.67 59.18 -19.66
N LEU A 4 -11.81 58.16 -19.59
CA LEU A 4 -12.20 56.75 -19.57
C LEU A 4 -12.55 56.33 -18.13
N PRO A 5 -13.63 55.56 -17.90
CA PRO A 5 -13.97 55.09 -16.57
C PRO A 5 -13.10 53.88 -16.21
N PHE A 6 -12.57 53.89 -14.99
CA PHE A 6 -11.93 52.72 -14.39
C PHE A 6 -13.00 51.66 -14.08
N ILE A 7 -12.93 50.52 -14.76
CA ILE A 7 -13.71 49.33 -14.40
C ILE A 7 -13.00 48.68 -13.21
N THR A 8 -13.62 48.75 -12.04
CA THR A 8 -13.21 47.97 -10.87
C THR A 8 -13.71 46.53 -11.04
N PHE A 9 -12.78 45.59 -11.21
CA PHE A 9 -13.11 44.17 -11.12
C PHE A 9 -13.50 43.87 -9.67
N ALA A 10 -14.78 43.58 -9.45
CA ALA A 10 -15.26 43.07 -8.16
C ALA A 10 -14.54 41.75 -7.86
N GLN A 11 -13.72 41.73 -6.81
CA GLN A 11 -13.20 40.49 -6.26
C GLN A 11 -14.38 39.68 -5.72
N THR A 12 -14.62 38.51 -6.28
CA THR A 12 -15.53 37.52 -5.72
C THR A 12 -15.09 37.22 -4.29
N PRO A 13 -15.98 37.32 -3.28
CA PRO A 13 -15.62 36.95 -1.92
C PRO A 13 -15.17 35.48 -1.89
N PRO A 14 -14.11 35.13 -1.14
CA PRO A 14 -13.69 33.75 -0.97
C PRO A 14 -14.88 32.95 -0.42
N ILE A 15 -15.25 31.87 -1.12
CA ILE A 15 -16.30 30.95 -0.70
C ILE A 15 -15.89 30.42 0.68
N ALA A 16 -16.72 30.67 1.70
CA ALA A 16 -16.49 30.14 3.03
C ALA A 16 -16.42 28.60 2.97
N PRO A 17 -15.45 27.95 3.63
CA PRO A 17 -15.36 26.50 3.61
C PRO A 17 -16.64 25.90 4.18
N VAL A 18 -17.33 25.10 3.35
CA VAL A 18 -18.54 24.38 3.75
C VAL A 18 -18.15 23.39 4.84
N THR A 19 -18.83 23.46 5.99
CA THR A 19 -18.60 22.49 7.07
C THR A 19 -19.16 21.14 6.64
N PRO A 20 -18.34 20.07 6.59
CA PRO A 20 -18.80 18.74 6.21
C PRO A 20 -19.91 18.25 7.14
N GLN A 21 -21.04 17.79 6.56
CA GLN A 21 -22.11 17.18 7.32
C GLN A 21 -21.91 15.66 7.38
N GLU A 22 -22.21 15.04 8.53
CA GLU A 22 -22.20 13.58 8.64
C GLU A 22 -23.47 12.98 8.04
N ILE A 23 -23.29 12.00 7.15
CA ILE A 23 -24.37 11.18 6.59
C ILE A 23 -24.23 9.77 7.13
N VAL A 24 -25.33 9.21 7.64
CA VAL A 24 -25.39 7.80 8.06
C VAL A 24 -26.00 6.97 6.92
N GLN A 25 -25.29 5.93 6.51
CA GLN A 25 -25.82 4.88 5.65
C GLN A 25 -26.13 3.63 6.49
N PRO A 26 -27.39 3.16 6.53
CA PRO A 26 -27.80 1.97 7.29
C PRO A 26 -27.36 0.69 6.59
N ASN A 27 -26.05 0.50 6.44
CA ASN A 27 -25.45 -0.67 5.84
C ASN A 27 -25.29 -1.76 6.90
N THR A 28 -25.61 -3.01 6.55
CA THR A 28 -25.18 -4.14 7.37
C THR A 28 -23.68 -4.33 7.17
N VAL A 29 -22.89 -4.34 8.23
CA VAL A 29 -21.44 -4.58 8.14
C VAL A 29 -21.11 -5.96 8.71
N ARG A 30 -20.41 -6.79 7.93
CA ARG A 30 -19.98 -8.14 8.33
C ARG A 30 -18.45 -8.23 8.33
N PRO A 31 -17.84 -9.05 9.20
CA PRO A 31 -16.41 -9.34 9.10
C PRO A 31 -16.09 -9.93 7.73
N LEU A 32 -14.93 -9.58 7.17
CA LEU A 32 -14.45 -10.15 5.92
C LEU A 32 -14.05 -11.61 6.15
N PRO A 33 -14.63 -12.60 5.45
CA PRO A 33 -14.21 -13.99 5.60
C PRO A 33 -12.80 -14.20 5.06
N GLY A 34 -12.22 -15.36 5.37
CA GLY A 34 -10.82 -15.66 5.05
C GLY A 34 -9.86 -15.11 6.11
N GLU A 35 -8.57 -15.15 5.78
CA GLU A 35 -7.48 -14.72 6.65
C GLU A 35 -6.26 -14.32 5.81
N LEU A 36 -5.29 -13.68 6.47
CA LEU A 36 -3.98 -13.45 5.87
C LEU A 36 -3.27 -14.79 5.63
N ASP A 37 -2.56 -14.89 4.50
CA ASP A 37 -1.60 -15.97 4.30
C ASP A 37 -0.43 -15.90 5.30
N THR A 38 0.47 -16.88 5.23
CA THR A 38 1.64 -16.95 6.12
C THR A 38 2.94 -16.48 5.45
N ILE A 39 2.86 -15.82 4.29
CA ILE A 39 4.05 -15.38 3.54
C ILE A 39 4.69 -14.20 4.30
N PRO A 40 5.96 -14.30 4.71
CA PRO A 40 6.64 -13.21 5.38
C PRO A 40 6.89 -12.03 4.43
N VAL A 41 6.66 -10.82 4.92
CA VAL A 41 6.88 -9.58 4.18
C VAL A 41 7.90 -8.74 4.92
N PHE A 42 9.04 -8.49 4.27
CA PHE A 42 10.03 -7.52 4.72
C PHE A 42 9.49 -6.10 4.48
N ASN A 43 9.23 -5.33 5.53
CA ASN A 43 8.62 -4.00 5.44
C ASN A 43 9.60 -2.91 5.86
N SER A 44 10.12 -2.13 4.91
CA SER A 44 10.98 -0.97 5.18
C SER A 44 10.23 0.33 4.93
N ASN A 45 9.65 0.92 5.97
CA ASN A 45 8.94 2.20 5.91
C ASN A 45 9.16 3.03 7.19
N SER A 46 10.24 2.79 7.93
CA SER A 46 10.58 3.59 9.11
C SER A 46 12.11 3.80 9.24
N PRO A 47 12.59 5.06 9.19
CA PRO A 47 11.81 6.27 8.92
C PRO A 47 11.26 6.31 7.49
N GLU A 48 10.12 6.94 7.27
CA GLU A 48 9.71 7.28 5.90
C GLU A 48 10.62 8.37 5.34
N LEU A 49 10.79 9.48 6.07
CA LEU A 49 11.69 10.56 5.70
C LEU A 49 13.12 10.22 6.10
N VAL A 50 13.98 9.99 5.11
CA VAL A 50 15.38 9.62 5.29
C VAL A 50 16.26 10.86 5.11
N LEU A 51 16.98 11.22 6.18
CA LEU A 51 17.88 12.37 6.23
C LEU A 51 19.35 11.97 6.36
N ASP A 52 19.62 10.76 6.86
CA ASP A 52 20.97 10.24 7.13
C ASP A 52 21.23 8.88 6.45
N GLU A 53 22.50 8.51 6.33
CA GLU A 53 22.92 7.17 5.91
C GLU A 53 22.76 6.14 7.04
N GLY A 54 22.60 4.87 6.68
CA GLY A 54 22.58 3.78 7.64
C GLY A 54 21.65 2.63 7.27
N ILE A 55 21.27 1.86 8.29
CA ILE A 55 20.35 0.74 8.17
C ILE A 55 18.92 1.24 8.34
N LEU A 56 18.07 1.01 7.34
CA LEU A 56 16.63 1.26 7.44
C LEU A 56 15.93 0.06 8.09
N LEU A 57 16.30 -1.14 7.64
CA LEU A 57 15.85 -2.41 8.20
C LEU A 57 16.87 -3.51 7.88
N SER A 58 17.26 -4.33 8.86
CA SER A 58 18.10 -5.50 8.62
C SER A 58 17.56 -6.72 9.34
N THR A 59 17.49 -7.83 8.61
CA THR A 59 17.15 -9.14 9.17
C THR A 59 18.38 -10.02 9.40
N PHE A 60 19.58 -9.51 9.11
CA PHE A 60 20.82 -10.25 9.33
C PHE A 60 21.00 -10.62 10.81
N PRO A 61 21.80 -11.65 11.13
CA PRO A 61 22.22 -11.90 12.50
C PRO A 61 23.03 -10.71 13.06
N PRO A 62 22.89 -10.38 14.35
CA PRO A 62 23.63 -9.30 15.01
C PRO A 62 25.10 -9.66 15.27
N ASP A 63 25.46 -10.94 15.23
CA ASP A 63 26.79 -11.40 15.59
C ASP A 63 27.86 -10.78 14.69
N GLY A 64 28.89 -10.22 15.34
CA GLY A 64 29.99 -9.54 14.67
C GLY A 64 29.65 -8.15 14.13
N LYS A 65 28.42 -7.64 14.27
CA LYS A 65 28.02 -6.30 13.81
C LYS A 65 28.36 -5.23 14.84
N THR A 66 28.78 -4.05 14.39
CA THR A 66 29.12 -2.92 15.28
C THR A 66 27.89 -2.45 16.07
N HIS A 67 26.72 -2.40 15.42
CA HIS A 67 25.45 -1.97 16.02
C HIS A 67 24.46 -3.13 16.03
N SER A 68 24.63 -4.07 16.97
CA SER A 68 23.82 -5.30 17.06
C SER A 68 22.31 -5.05 17.12
N ASN A 69 21.87 -3.93 17.72
CA ASN A 69 20.46 -3.54 17.80
C ASN A 69 19.83 -3.15 16.44
N ALA A 70 20.64 -2.94 15.40
CA ALA A 70 20.18 -2.65 14.05
C ALA A 70 19.87 -3.91 13.23
N HIS A 71 19.88 -5.11 13.85
CA HIS A 71 19.79 -6.39 13.16
C HIS A 71 18.80 -7.33 13.86
N LEU A 72 17.72 -7.69 13.15
CA LEU A 72 16.58 -8.43 13.72
C LEU A 72 16.73 -9.96 13.70
N ASN A 73 17.76 -10.51 13.05
CA ASN A 73 18.00 -11.95 12.96
C ASN A 73 16.79 -12.78 12.50
N TYR A 74 16.27 -12.50 11.32
CA TYR A 74 15.14 -13.21 10.74
C TYR A 74 15.48 -13.79 9.36
N PRO A 75 15.63 -15.12 9.24
CA PRO A 75 15.85 -15.76 7.96
C PRO A 75 14.57 -15.90 7.13
N PHE A 76 14.66 -15.68 5.83
CA PHE A 76 13.61 -16.00 4.85
C PHE A 76 13.88 -17.35 4.19
N PHE A 77 12.80 -18.08 3.89
CA PHE A 77 12.83 -19.36 3.18
C PHE A 77 11.66 -19.40 2.19
N SER A 78 11.82 -20.12 1.07
CA SER A 78 10.76 -20.26 0.06
C SER A 78 10.21 -18.90 -0.38
N ARG A 79 8.88 -18.66 -0.28
CA ARG A 79 8.21 -17.42 -0.65
C ARG A 79 8.34 -16.35 0.43
N PHE A 80 8.79 -15.15 0.03
CA PHE A 80 8.73 -13.93 0.83
C PHE A 80 8.58 -12.70 -0.07
N ASP A 81 8.06 -11.61 0.49
CA ASP A 81 7.91 -10.35 -0.24
C ASP A 81 8.80 -9.27 0.39
N VAL A 82 9.19 -8.29 -0.41
CA VAL A 82 9.99 -7.13 0.01
C VAL A 82 9.25 -5.86 -0.36
N PHE A 83 8.93 -5.05 0.64
CA PHE A 83 8.33 -3.73 0.51
C PHE A 83 9.29 -2.67 1.06
N ALA A 84 9.50 -1.60 0.29
CA ALA A 84 10.23 -0.42 0.73
C ALA A 84 9.51 0.86 0.29
N HIS A 85 9.39 1.84 1.17
CA HIS A 85 8.80 3.14 0.89
C HIS A 85 9.51 4.22 1.71
N HIS A 86 10.26 5.08 1.04
CA HIS A 86 11.07 6.11 1.68
C HIS A 86 11.07 7.40 0.86
N VAL A 87 11.22 8.52 1.55
CA VAL A 87 11.33 9.86 1.00
C VAL A 87 12.71 10.41 1.36
N ALA A 88 13.48 10.78 0.34
CA ALA A 88 14.69 11.55 0.52
C ALA A 88 14.35 13.04 0.54
N LYS A 89 15.02 13.78 1.41
CA LYS A 89 15.00 15.24 1.43
C LYS A 89 16.44 15.72 1.58
N ALA A 90 16.77 16.82 0.91
CA ALA A 90 18.03 17.50 1.16
C ALA A 90 18.20 17.80 2.67
N PRO A 91 19.26 17.31 3.34
CA PRO A 91 19.48 17.54 4.77
C PRO A 91 19.65 19.03 5.08
N THR A 92 20.28 19.76 4.16
CA THR A 92 20.41 21.22 4.18
C THR A 92 20.24 21.77 2.76
N PRO A 93 19.92 23.06 2.57
CA PRO A 93 19.81 23.65 1.22
C PRO A 93 21.09 23.55 0.37
N GLY A 94 22.27 23.39 1.00
CA GLY A 94 23.56 23.25 0.31
C GLY A 94 23.99 21.81 0.03
N ASP A 95 23.30 20.82 0.61
CA ASP A 95 23.59 19.40 0.42
C ASP A 95 22.46 18.72 -0.34
N LEU A 96 22.58 18.74 -1.67
CA LEU A 96 21.62 18.15 -2.61
C LEU A 96 22.07 16.77 -3.11
N ARG A 97 22.94 16.08 -2.35
CA ARG A 97 23.46 14.78 -2.76
C ARG A 97 22.36 13.76 -2.98
N THR A 98 22.50 12.95 -4.01
CA THR A 98 21.53 11.88 -4.30
C THR A 98 21.57 10.81 -3.21
N LEU A 99 20.45 10.54 -2.55
CA LEU A 99 20.32 9.40 -1.66
C LEU A 99 20.10 8.12 -2.47
N TYR A 100 20.77 7.03 -2.15
CA TYR A 100 20.52 5.71 -2.70
C TYR A 100 19.78 4.83 -1.71
N LEU A 101 18.82 4.06 -2.24
CA LEU A 101 18.16 2.95 -1.56
C LEU A 101 18.78 1.64 -2.04
N GLY A 102 19.49 0.98 -1.13
CA GLY A 102 20.03 -0.37 -1.32
C GLY A 102 19.11 -1.41 -0.70
N ILE A 103 18.86 -2.51 -1.41
CA ILE A 103 18.33 -3.74 -0.82
C ILE A 103 19.29 -4.88 -1.13
N ILE A 104 19.93 -5.43 -0.10
CA ILE A 104 20.94 -6.47 -0.20
C ILE A 104 20.38 -7.79 0.32
N LEU A 105 20.65 -8.87 -0.41
CA LEU A 105 20.32 -10.25 -0.03
C LEU A 105 21.60 -11.03 0.23
N TYR A 106 21.60 -11.85 1.27
CA TYR A 106 22.75 -12.66 1.68
C TYR A 106 22.41 -14.13 1.80
N ASN A 107 23.30 -14.97 1.29
CA ASN A 107 23.24 -16.41 1.42
C ASN A 107 24.17 -16.89 2.53
N PRO A 108 23.66 -17.35 3.69
CA PRO A 108 24.48 -17.85 4.77
C PRO A 108 25.03 -19.28 4.53
N ARG A 109 24.58 -19.96 3.46
CA ARG A 109 25.04 -21.33 3.14
C ARG A 109 26.38 -21.28 2.43
N GLN A 110 27.08 -22.41 2.41
CA GLN A 110 28.31 -22.57 1.62
C GLN A 110 28.05 -22.89 0.13
N THR A 111 26.82 -23.30 -0.20
CA THR A 111 26.40 -23.59 -1.57
C THR A 111 25.61 -22.43 -2.16
N PRO A 112 25.70 -22.17 -3.48
CA PRO A 112 24.87 -21.16 -4.13
C PRO A 112 23.37 -21.42 -3.93
N ILE A 113 22.61 -20.32 -3.84
CA ILE A 113 21.14 -20.34 -3.86
C ILE A 113 20.63 -19.54 -5.05
N ASN A 114 19.40 -19.81 -5.43
CA ASN A 114 18.69 -19.06 -6.46
C ASN A 114 17.47 -18.38 -5.85
N VAL A 115 17.39 -17.06 -6.03
CA VAL A 115 16.23 -16.25 -5.68
C VAL A 115 15.51 -15.86 -6.98
N LYS A 116 14.35 -16.46 -7.24
CA LYS A 116 13.46 -16.05 -8.33
C LYS A 116 12.74 -14.76 -7.94
N ILE A 117 12.66 -13.82 -8.88
CA ILE A 117 11.88 -12.60 -8.72
C ILE A 117 10.62 -12.77 -9.58
N LEU A 118 9.50 -13.03 -8.92
CA LEU A 118 8.23 -13.36 -9.57
C LEU A 118 7.55 -12.10 -10.13
N GLN A 119 7.59 -11.03 -9.34
CA GLN A 119 7.06 -9.70 -9.64
C GLN A 119 7.99 -8.67 -8.98
N GLY A 120 8.06 -7.47 -9.53
CA GLY A 120 8.95 -6.44 -9.02
C GLY A 120 8.69 -5.11 -9.69
N ALA A 121 8.41 -4.08 -8.90
CA ALA A 121 8.26 -2.72 -9.39
C ALA A 121 8.83 -1.73 -8.39
N THR A 122 9.45 -0.67 -8.92
CA THR A 122 9.81 0.52 -8.16
C THR A 122 9.63 1.77 -9.03
N TYR A 123 9.22 2.85 -8.39
CA TYR A 123 9.01 4.14 -9.03
C TYR A 123 9.40 5.27 -8.07
N LEU A 124 9.90 6.36 -8.64
CA LEU A 124 10.06 7.63 -7.94
C LEU A 124 8.75 8.42 -7.92
N SER A 125 8.58 9.29 -6.94
CA SER A 125 7.52 10.30 -7.00
C SER A 125 7.77 11.28 -8.13
N GLN A 126 9.02 11.58 -8.46
CA GLN A 126 9.39 12.44 -9.57
C GLN A 126 10.64 11.86 -10.25
N PRO A 127 10.68 11.70 -11.59
CA PRO A 127 9.63 12.06 -12.55
C PRO A 127 8.56 10.98 -12.76
N ASP A 128 8.76 9.77 -12.20
CA ASP A 128 7.97 8.61 -12.62
C ASP A 128 6.48 8.73 -12.28
N ALA A 129 6.14 9.01 -11.02
CA ALA A 129 4.76 8.93 -10.54
C ALA A 129 4.41 10.11 -9.62
N PRO A 130 4.25 11.32 -10.18
CA PRO A 130 3.93 12.51 -9.40
C PRO A 130 2.60 12.38 -8.67
N PHE A 131 2.47 13.09 -7.55
CA PHE A 131 1.20 13.26 -6.87
C PHE A 131 0.36 14.28 -7.62
N ILE A 132 -0.43 13.79 -8.57
CA ILE A 132 -1.37 14.60 -9.34
C ILE A 132 -2.79 14.52 -8.76
N GLU A 133 -3.59 15.56 -9.01
CA GLU A 133 -5.02 15.51 -8.74
C GLU A 133 -5.71 14.64 -9.79
N LEU A 134 -6.54 13.71 -9.32
CA LEU A 134 -7.36 12.84 -10.17
C LEU A 134 -8.80 12.88 -9.65
N PRO A 135 -9.79 12.65 -10.53
CA PRO A 135 -11.15 12.36 -10.11
C PRO A 135 -11.22 11.20 -9.10
N PRO A 136 -12.30 11.10 -8.30
CA PRO A 136 -12.46 10.03 -7.31
C PRO A 136 -12.32 8.61 -7.88
N GLN A 137 -12.74 8.41 -9.12
CA GLN A 137 -12.64 7.18 -9.86
C GLN A 137 -12.27 7.48 -11.32
N VAL A 138 -11.24 6.80 -11.82
CA VAL A 138 -10.83 6.84 -13.23
C VAL A 138 -10.59 5.42 -13.71
N GLU A 139 -11.15 5.05 -14.85
CA GLU A 139 -10.86 3.76 -15.46
C GLU A 139 -9.47 3.76 -16.10
N ASP A 140 -8.67 2.73 -15.82
CA ASP A 140 -7.28 2.59 -16.24
C ASP A 140 -7.10 1.36 -17.15
N THR A 141 -7.51 1.48 -18.40
CA THR A 141 -7.42 0.40 -19.40
C THR A 141 -6.00 0.21 -19.96
N GLN A 142 -5.14 1.23 -19.86
CA GLN A 142 -3.83 1.28 -20.52
C GLN A 142 -2.64 1.39 -19.56
N GLU A 143 -2.85 1.21 -18.25
CA GLU A 143 -1.80 1.24 -17.22
C GLU A 143 -1.10 2.61 -17.11
N ASN A 144 -1.85 3.68 -17.39
CA ASN A 144 -1.35 5.06 -17.45
C ASN A 144 -1.95 5.98 -16.39
N VAL A 145 -2.86 5.48 -15.55
CA VAL A 145 -3.46 6.26 -14.46
C VAL A 145 -2.88 5.88 -13.11
N TYR A 146 -2.14 6.81 -12.51
CA TYR A 146 -1.54 6.69 -11.18
C TYR A 146 -1.34 8.08 -10.57
N ALA A 147 -1.21 8.13 -9.25
CA ALA A 147 -0.85 9.32 -8.51
C ALA A 147 0.03 8.91 -7.33
N GLY A 148 1.30 9.30 -7.35
CA GLY A 148 2.27 8.84 -6.37
C GLY A 148 2.92 7.49 -6.69
N PRO A 149 4.15 7.25 -6.19
CA PRO A 149 4.91 6.04 -6.48
C PRO A 149 4.29 4.80 -5.83
N GLY A 150 3.63 4.96 -4.68
CA GLY A 150 2.95 3.89 -3.99
C GLY A 150 1.83 3.27 -4.82
N SER A 151 0.93 4.10 -5.37
CA SER A 151 -0.17 3.63 -6.20
C SER A 151 0.33 2.99 -7.49
N ARG A 152 1.39 3.55 -8.10
CA ARG A 152 1.99 3.03 -9.33
C ARG A 152 2.65 1.66 -9.12
N VAL A 153 3.42 1.49 -8.04
CA VAL A 153 4.01 0.18 -7.67
C VAL A 153 2.91 -0.85 -7.45
N MET A 154 1.90 -0.53 -6.65
CA MET A 154 0.81 -1.46 -6.34
C MET A 154 -0.02 -1.83 -7.58
N GLY A 155 -0.25 -0.88 -8.49
CA GLY A 155 -0.87 -1.15 -9.79
C GLY A 155 -0.06 -2.12 -10.64
N ALA A 156 1.27 -1.92 -10.74
CA ALA A 156 2.16 -2.83 -11.47
C ALA A 156 2.13 -4.26 -10.89
N ILE A 157 2.18 -4.42 -9.57
CA ILE A 157 2.12 -5.74 -8.92
C ILE A 157 0.75 -6.40 -9.14
N LEU A 158 -0.35 -5.65 -9.03
CA LEU A 158 -1.71 -6.16 -9.28
C LEU A 158 -1.88 -6.71 -10.71
N ARG A 159 -1.23 -6.04 -11.67
CA ARG A 159 -1.14 -6.40 -13.09
C ARG A 159 -0.13 -7.51 -13.39
N ARG A 160 0.52 -8.00 -12.34
CA ARG A 160 1.55 -9.05 -12.37
C ARG A 160 2.80 -8.68 -13.14
N TYR A 161 3.14 -7.41 -13.14
CA TYR A 161 4.31 -6.90 -13.84
C TYR A 161 5.62 -7.15 -13.06
N ARG A 162 6.68 -7.43 -13.82
CA ARG A 162 8.07 -7.40 -13.35
C ARG A 162 8.83 -6.44 -14.24
N GLN A 163 9.27 -5.32 -13.69
CA GLN A 163 10.11 -4.37 -14.39
C GLN A 163 11.45 -5.01 -14.78
N ASN A 164 12.03 -4.57 -15.90
CA ASN A 164 13.28 -5.11 -16.44
C ASN A 164 14.49 -4.94 -15.50
N ILE A 165 14.47 -3.95 -14.61
CA ILE A 165 15.50 -3.75 -13.59
C ILE A 165 15.58 -4.92 -12.58
N PHE A 166 14.49 -5.67 -12.42
CA PHE A 166 14.48 -6.89 -11.63
C PHE A 166 14.73 -8.06 -12.57
N PRO A 167 15.88 -8.74 -12.54
CA PRO A 167 16.10 -9.94 -13.35
C PRO A 167 15.09 -11.04 -12.97
N PRO A 168 14.83 -12.05 -13.81
CA PRO A 168 13.91 -13.14 -13.44
C PRO A 168 14.42 -13.97 -12.26
N SER A 169 15.74 -13.99 -12.07
CA SER A 169 16.41 -14.73 -11.01
C SER A 169 17.74 -14.09 -10.64
N LEU A 170 18.15 -14.27 -9.38
CA LEU A 170 19.41 -13.84 -8.81
C LEU A 170 20.10 -15.04 -8.16
N VAL A 171 21.25 -15.44 -8.68
CA VAL A 171 22.10 -16.46 -8.04
C VAL A 171 23.02 -15.78 -7.03
N ILE A 172 22.96 -16.23 -5.78
CA ILE A 172 23.80 -15.73 -4.69
C ILE A 172 24.76 -16.85 -4.29
N PRO A 173 26.09 -16.72 -4.52
CA PRO A 173 27.06 -17.72 -4.11
C PRO A 173 27.06 -17.96 -2.60
N GLY A 174 27.68 -19.04 -2.18
CA GLY A 174 27.77 -19.36 -0.75
C GLY A 174 28.57 -18.32 0.01
N GLY A 175 28.05 -17.86 1.16
CA GLY A 175 28.71 -16.86 1.99
C GLY A 175 28.80 -15.47 1.38
N GLU A 176 28.11 -15.20 0.26
CA GLU A 176 28.16 -13.94 -0.46
C GLU A 176 26.83 -13.18 -0.40
N SER A 177 26.89 -11.90 -0.80
CA SER A 177 25.71 -11.04 -0.96
C SER A 177 25.51 -10.62 -2.41
N ARG A 178 24.28 -10.28 -2.77
CA ARG A 178 23.93 -9.62 -4.04
C ARG A 178 22.88 -8.54 -3.81
N MET A 179 22.93 -7.48 -4.61
CA MET A 179 21.91 -6.43 -4.56
C MET A 179 20.63 -6.90 -5.27
N LEU A 180 19.50 -6.82 -4.56
CA LEU A 180 18.18 -6.84 -5.18
C LEU A 180 17.87 -5.47 -5.79
N LEU A 181 18.23 -4.39 -5.09
CA LEU A 181 18.08 -3.00 -5.54
C LEU A 181 19.31 -2.18 -5.16
N ASN A 182 19.71 -1.28 -6.04
CA ASN A 182 20.71 -0.24 -5.78
C ASN A 182 20.33 0.98 -6.62
N LEU A 183 19.38 1.78 -6.14
CA LEU A 183 18.71 2.79 -6.96
C LEU A 183 18.72 4.18 -6.33
N PRO A 184 18.89 5.24 -7.14
CA PRO A 184 18.94 6.61 -6.67
C PRO A 184 17.56 7.16 -6.30
N ILE A 185 17.55 8.17 -5.44
CA ILE A 185 16.43 9.04 -5.08
C ILE A 185 16.93 10.49 -5.22
N PRO A 186 16.99 11.01 -6.47
CA PRO A 186 17.55 12.33 -6.74
C PRO A 186 16.62 13.43 -6.24
N VAL A 187 17.20 14.49 -5.67
CA VAL A 187 16.48 15.67 -5.16
C VAL A 187 16.94 16.99 -5.76
N LYS A 188 18.11 16.99 -6.41
CA LYS A 188 18.84 18.20 -6.84
C LYS A 188 18.04 19.12 -7.77
N ASP A 189 17.26 18.54 -8.69
CA ASP A 189 16.52 19.29 -9.71
C ASP A 189 15.03 19.49 -9.34
N LEU A 190 14.67 19.30 -8.07
CA LEU A 190 13.29 19.38 -7.58
C LEU A 190 13.09 20.58 -6.65
N GLU A 191 11.91 21.19 -6.71
CA GLU A 191 11.48 22.27 -5.82
C GLU A 191 10.14 21.93 -5.15
N PRO A 192 10.11 21.69 -3.81
CA PRO A 192 11.27 21.57 -2.92
C PRO A 192 12.13 20.32 -3.25
N PRO A 193 13.40 20.25 -2.79
CA PRO A 193 14.31 19.13 -3.03
C PRO A 193 13.92 17.89 -2.21
N LEU A 194 12.84 17.23 -2.65
CA LEU A 194 12.16 16.12 -1.99
C LEU A 194 11.68 15.11 -3.03
N ASN A 195 12.01 13.83 -2.82
CA ASN A 195 11.57 12.76 -3.71
C ASN A 195 11.33 11.46 -2.93
N GLY A 196 10.22 10.79 -3.22
CA GLY A 196 9.90 9.46 -2.70
C GLY A 196 10.28 8.34 -3.65
N ARG A 197 10.64 7.18 -3.13
CA ARG A 197 10.74 5.91 -3.87
C ARG A 197 9.92 4.84 -3.17
N SER A 198 9.03 4.21 -3.93
CA SER A 198 8.37 2.98 -3.51
C SER A 198 8.96 1.79 -4.26
N ALA A 199 9.02 0.64 -3.61
CA ALA A 199 9.39 -0.63 -4.22
C ALA A 199 8.60 -1.78 -3.61
N TYR A 200 8.20 -2.74 -4.43
CA TYR A 200 7.63 -4.01 -3.99
C TYR A 200 8.13 -5.14 -4.89
N ALA A 201 8.54 -6.27 -4.30
CA ALA A 201 8.95 -7.45 -5.03
C ALA A 201 8.41 -8.73 -4.37
N ARG A 202 7.95 -9.68 -5.19
CA ARG A 202 7.59 -11.03 -4.77
C ARG A 202 8.70 -12.00 -5.13
N LEU A 203 9.24 -12.69 -4.13
CA LEU A 203 10.46 -13.48 -4.27
C LEU A 203 10.24 -14.93 -3.86
N GLU A 204 10.95 -15.85 -4.50
CA GLU A 204 11.00 -17.27 -4.10
C GLU A 204 12.45 -17.72 -4.06
N THR A 205 12.91 -18.27 -2.95
CA THR A 205 14.27 -18.80 -2.79
C THR A 205 14.27 -20.30 -2.55
N ASN A 206 15.29 -21.00 -3.07
CA ASN A 206 15.53 -22.42 -2.80
C ASN A 206 16.45 -22.67 -1.57
N GLY A 207 16.78 -21.63 -0.82
CA GLY A 207 17.57 -21.71 0.40
C GLY A 207 17.34 -20.52 1.33
N THR A 208 17.99 -20.53 2.48
CA THR A 208 17.91 -19.44 3.46
C THR A 208 18.48 -18.15 2.89
N VAL A 209 17.79 -17.02 3.10
CA VAL A 209 18.25 -15.68 2.73
C VAL A 209 18.05 -14.73 3.89
N TYR A 210 19.00 -13.83 4.10
CA TYR A 210 18.80 -12.62 4.91
C TYR A 210 18.70 -11.39 4.01
N ALA A 211 17.89 -10.42 4.40
CA ALA A 211 17.68 -9.19 3.65
C ALA A 211 17.94 -7.95 4.52
N ALA A 212 18.46 -6.89 3.91
CA ALA A 212 18.54 -5.58 4.53
C ALA A 212 18.24 -4.47 3.52
N SER A 213 17.58 -3.42 3.99
CA SER A 213 17.38 -2.16 3.28
C SER A 213 18.22 -1.07 3.94
N LEU A 214 18.98 -0.36 3.12
CA LEU A 214 20.06 0.54 3.52
C LEU A 214 19.90 1.89 2.79
N ALA A 215 20.29 2.96 3.46
CA ALA A 215 20.36 4.30 2.91
C ALA A 215 21.82 4.75 2.84
N LYS A 216 22.23 5.33 1.71
CA LYS A 216 23.57 5.90 1.55
C LYS A 216 23.55 7.06 0.55
N PHE A 217 24.17 8.19 0.84
CA PHE A 217 24.36 9.24 -0.15
C PHE A 217 25.38 8.81 -1.20
N ALA A 218 25.19 9.30 -2.42
CA ALA A 218 26.04 9.00 -3.56
C ALA A 218 27.51 9.31 -3.22
N PRO A 219 28.40 8.31 -3.24
CA PRO A 219 29.82 8.56 -3.17
C PRO A 219 30.27 9.33 -4.42
N LEU A 220 31.41 10.01 -4.31
CA LEU A 220 32.05 10.64 -5.46
C LEU A 220 33.04 9.66 -6.10
N ASP A 221 33.15 9.72 -7.42
CA ASP A 221 34.22 9.07 -8.17
C ASP A 221 35.52 9.91 -8.15
N GLU A 222 36.56 9.44 -8.84
CA GLU A 222 37.85 10.11 -8.93
C GLU A 222 37.77 11.50 -9.61
N ASN A 223 36.70 11.76 -10.38
CA ASN A 223 36.44 13.03 -11.06
C ASN A 223 35.51 13.95 -10.24
N GLY A 224 35.13 13.54 -9.02
CA GLY A 224 34.19 14.29 -8.19
C GLY A 224 32.73 14.18 -8.62
N GLN A 225 32.36 13.21 -9.47
CA GLN A 225 30.98 12.98 -9.90
C GLN A 225 30.28 11.95 -9.01
N GLU A 226 28.99 12.14 -8.77
CA GLU A 226 28.18 11.17 -8.04
C GLU A 226 28.13 9.82 -8.77
N ARG A 227 28.32 8.74 -8.03
CA ARG A 227 28.17 7.36 -8.52
C ARG A 227 27.27 6.54 -7.59
N ALA A 228 26.79 5.42 -8.10
CA ALA A 228 26.11 4.45 -7.25
C ALA A 228 27.09 3.83 -6.22
N PRO A 229 26.64 3.55 -4.99
CA PRO A 229 27.45 2.78 -4.05
C PRO A 229 27.74 1.37 -4.56
N THR A 230 28.94 0.86 -4.29
CA THR A 230 29.34 -0.51 -4.65
C THR A 230 28.77 -1.53 -3.67
N LEU A 231 28.86 -2.83 -4.01
CA LEU A 231 28.43 -3.90 -3.10
C LEU A 231 29.22 -3.86 -1.78
N GLU A 232 30.52 -3.61 -1.85
CA GLU A 232 31.42 -3.54 -0.71
C GLU A 232 31.05 -2.36 0.21
N GLU A 233 30.67 -1.21 -0.36
CA GLU A 233 30.18 -0.07 0.41
C GLU A 233 28.85 -0.37 1.11
N TRP A 234 27.93 -1.10 0.45
CA TRP A 234 26.70 -1.57 1.10
C TRP A 234 26.97 -2.58 2.21
N GLN A 235 27.89 -3.52 1.98
CA GLN A 235 28.31 -4.47 3.00
C GLN A 235 28.96 -3.77 4.20
N LYS A 236 29.72 -2.69 3.96
CA LYS A 236 30.27 -1.84 5.02
C LYS A 236 29.18 -1.15 5.83
N VAL A 237 28.18 -0.54 5.18
CA VAL A 237 27.01 0.03 5.89
C VAL A 237 26.29 -1.03 6.72
N LEU A 238 26.12 -2.23 6.17
CA LEU A 238 25.50 -3.34 6.88
C LEU A 238 26.34 -3.87 8.05
N GLN A 239 27.65 -3.72 8.01
CA GLN A 239 28.58 -4.22 9.03
C GLN A 239 28.77 -3.21 10.17
N GLU A 240 28.90 -1.93 9.82
CA GLU A 240 29.33 -0.87 10.71
C GLU A 240 28.21 0.13 11.04
N GLY A 241 27.20 0.26 10.18
CA GLY A 241 26.17 1.29 10.26
C GLY A 241 25.20 1.09 11.42
N ALA A 242 24.69 2.20 11.94
CA ALA A 242 23.57 2.24 12.89
C ALA A 242 22.22 2.31 12.16
N LEU A 243 21.12 2.26 12.91
CA LEU A 243 19.81 2.61 12.37
C LEU A 243 19.78 4.08 11.94
N VAL A 244 19.18 4.35 10.78
CA VAL A 244 18.97 5.72 10.29
C VAL A 244 18.15 6.53 11.29
N THR A 245 18.60 7.77 11.54
CA THR A 245 17.90 8.79 12.34
C THR A 245 17.53 10.01 11.48
N PRO A 246 16.54 10.83 11.90
CA PRO A 246 15.59 10.57 12.97
C PRO A 246 14.65 9.40 12.66
N ARG A 247 14.17 8.71 13.70
CA ARG A 247 13.11 7.69 13.59
C ARG A 247 11.73 8.34 13.58
N ASP A 248 10.71 7.61 13.13
CA ASP A 248 9.32 8.06 13.28
C ASP A 248 8.89 8.11 14.75
N ARG A 249 7.72 8.69 14.99
CA ARG A 249 7.06 8.61 16.29
C ARG A 249 6.82 7.14 16.68
N ALA A 250 7.37 6.75 17.83
CA ALA A 250 7.17 5.43 18.41
C ALA A 250 5.68 5.12 18.62
N PRO A 251 5.25 3.86 18.40
CA PRO A 251 3.87 3.46 18.63
C PRO A 251 3.54 3.41 20.11
N THR A 252 2.26 3.55 20.43
CA THR A 252 1.77 3.21 21.77
C THR A 252 1.62 1.70 21.92
N PRO A 253 1.97 1.11 23.07
CA PRO A 253 1.74 -0.31 23.33
C PRO A 253 0.26 -0.72 23.11
N PRO A 254 -0.02 -1.95 22.62
CA PRO A 254 -1.39 -2.45 22.45
C PRO A 254 -2.21 -2.35 23.74
N GLY A 255 -3.50 -2.01 23.61
CA GLY A 255 -4.38 -1.80 24.77
C GLY A 255 -4.19 -0.46 25.50
N THR A 256 -3.34 0.44 24.99
CA THR A 256 -3.12 1.78 25.56
C THR A 256 -3.78 2.87 24.70
N THR A 257 -4.39 3.87 25.34
CA THR A 257 -5.02 5.03 24.68
C THR A 257 -4.35 6.34 25.09
N PRO A 258 -4.19 7.34 24.19
CA PRO A 258 -4.58 7.34 22.77
C PRO A 258 -3.65 6.49 21.91
N ILE A 259 -4.18 5.88 20.84
CA ILE A 259 -3.41 5.00 19.96
C ILE A 259 -2.52 5.81 19.01
N THR A 260 -1.23 5.50 19.00
CA THR A 260 -0.29 5.83 17.92
C THR A 260 0.14 4.52 17.27
N TYR A 261 -0.27 4.29 16.02
CA TYR A 261 0.00 3.03 15.31
C TYR A 261 1.49 2.83 15.00
N GLY A 262 2.22 3.92 14.74
CA GLY A 262 3.63 3.89 14.31
C GLY A 262 3.80 3.45 12.86
N ARG A 263 4.99 3.71 12.31
CA ARG A 263 5.40 3.16 11.01
C ARG A 263 6.01 1.78 11.16
N VAL A 264 6.07 1.01 10.07
CA VAL A 264 6.54 -0.37 10.08
C VAL A 264 8.00 -0.44 9.62
N ALA A 265 8.87 -0.95 10.48
CA ALA A 265 10.14 -1.55 10.08
C ALA A 265 10.32 -2.89 10.82
N GLY A 266 10.31 -3.97 10.04
CA GLY A 266 10.32 -5.35 10.54
C GLY A 266 9.84 -6.35 9.48
N VAL A 267 9.54 -7.57 9.92
CA VAL A 267 8.92 -8.61 9.09
C VAL A 267 7.50 -8.86 9.59
N SER A 268 6.50 -8.70 8.73
CA SER A 268 5.10 -9.06 9.04
C SER A 268 4.75 -10.40 8.43
N GLN A 269 3.71 -11.05 8.97
CA GLN A 269 3.10 -12.24 8.37
C GLN A 269 1.93 -11.82 7.48
N GLY A 270 1.91 -12.27 6.22
CA GLY A 270 0.77 -12.09 5.33
C GLY A 270 1.09 -11.17 4.16
N SER A 271 1.09 -11.72 2.96
CA SER A 271 1.21 -10.99 1.69
C SER A 271 -0.13 -10.83 0.96
N ALA A 272 -1.11 -11.68 1.30
CA ALA A 272 -2.44 -11.67 0.69
C ALA A 272 -3.52 -12.08 1.69
N TRP A 273 -4.72 -11.56 1.46
CA TRP A 273 -5.98 -11.98 2.08
C TRP A 273 -6.88 -12.54 0.98
N GLU A 274 -7.13 -13.84 0.99
CA GLU A 274 -8.03 -14.48 0.05
C GLU A 274 -9.39 -14.76 0.71
N ALA A 275 -10.47 -14.32 0.06
CA ALA A 275 -11.81 -14.49 0.61
C ALA A 275 -12.81 -14.90 -0.47
N ARG A 276 -13.69 -15.83 -0.11
CA ARG A 276 -14.95 -16.06 -0.81
C ARG A 276 -16.08 -15.57 0.08
N LEU A 277 -16.84 -14.58 -0.38
CA LEU A 277 -17.97 -14.04 0.35
C LEU A 277 -19.17 -14.95 0.11
N SER A 278 -19.69 -15.58 1.16
CA SER A 278 -20.86 -16.46 1.08
C SER A 278 -21.67 -16.41 2.36
N ASP A 279 -22.94 -16.80 2.28
CA ASP A 279 -23.75 -17.12 3.46
C ASP A 279 -23.48 -18.58 3.89
N ARG A 280 -24.43 -19.24 4.58
CA ARG A 280 -24.39 -20.69 4.85
C ARG A 280 -24.56 -21.48 3.54
N GLY A 281 -23.48 -21.63 2.77
CA GLY A 281 -23.48 -22.29 1.46
C GLY A 281 -22.37 -21.77 0.53
N ASN A 282 -22.58 -21.92 -0.78
CA ASN A 282 -21.58 -21.56 -1.81
C ASN A 282 -21.80 -20.19 -2.48
N TRP A 283 -22.83 -19.45 -2.08
CA TRP A 283 -23.21 -18.15 -2.65
C TRP A 283 -23.51 -17.12 -1.56
N LEU A 284 -23.44 -15.84 -1.94
CA LEU A 284 -23.83 -14.70 -1.13
C LEU A 284 -25.16 -14.15 -1.63
N THR A 285 -26.19 -14.21 -0.80
CA THR A 285 -27.50 -13.60 -1.09
C THR A 285 -27.34 -12.09 -1.16
N ILE A 286 -27.79 -11.47 -2.26
CA ILE A 286 -27.76 -10.01 -2.40
C ILE A 286 -28.65 -9.36 -1.33
N PRO A 287 -28.31 -8.16 -0.83
CA PRO A 287 -29.16 -7.47 0.12
C PRO A 287 -30.54 -7.15 -0.50
N PRO A 288 -31.59 -6.96 0.32
CA PRO A 288 -32.88 -6.49 -0.19
C PRO A 288 -32.76 -5.19 -0.99
N LYS A 289 -33.75 -4.92 -1.84
CA LYS A 289 -33.83 -3.68 -2.62
C LYS A 289 -33.64 -2.44 -1.72
N GLY A 290 -32.81 -1.50 -2.14
CA GLY A 290 -32.47 -0.29 -1.38
C GLY A 290 -31.45 -0.48 -0.25
N GLN A 291 -31.12 -1.73 0.10
CA GLN A 291 -30.20 -2.04 1.19
C GLN A 291 -28.79 -2.38 0.68
N ALA A 292 -27.84 -2.37 1.62
CA ALA A 292 -26.44 -2.66 1.34
C ALA A 292 -25.80 -3.55 2.42
N LEU A 293 -24.79 -4.29 1.97
CA LEU A 293 -23.96 -5.17 2.77
C LEU A 293 -22.49 -4.78 2.55
N SER A 294 -21.76 -4.50 3.63
CA SER A 294 -20.38 -4.02 3.58
C SER A 294 -19.42 -4.95 4.33
N TYR A 295 -18.19 -5.06 3.82
CA TYR A 295 -17.10 -5.82 4.43
C TYR A 295 -15.87 -4.91 4.61
N PRO A 296 -15.32 -4.76 5.83
CA PRO A 296 -14.11 -3.98 6.04
C PRO A 296 -12.91 -4.53 5.26
N ILE A 297 -12.09 -3.62 4.75
CA ILE A 297 -10.80 -3.87 4.11
C ILE A 297 -9.74 -3.11 4.91
N SER A 298 -8.72 -3.84 5.37
CA SER A 298 -7.67 -3.35 6.26
C SER A 298 -8.22 -2.81 7.59
N SER A 299 -9.17 -3.52 8.21
CA SER A 299 -9.65 -3.13 9.55
C SER A 299 -8.56 -3.26 10.62
N LEU A 300 -8.64 -2.44 11.66
CA LEU A 300 -7.60 -2.32 12.68
C LEU A 300 -8.20 -1.94 14.04
N GLU A 301 -7.39 -2.04 15.10
CA GLU A 301 -7.74 -1.50 16.42
C GLU A 301 -8.05 0.01 16.30
N GLY A 302 -9.17 0.47 16.86
CA GLY A 302 -9.63 1.84 16.66
C GLY A 302 -10.38 2.09 15.35
N GLY A 303 -10.60 1.05 14.53
CA GLY A 303 -11.28 1.11 13.24
C GLY A 303 -11.86 -0.24 12.80
N THR A 304 -12.56 -0.95 13.70
CA THR A 304 -13.15 -2.28 13.40
C THR A 304 -14.50 -2.22 12.69
N LEU A 305 -15.09 -1.02 12.57
CA LEU A 305 -16.39 -0.76 11.93
C LEU A 305 -17.50 -1.70 12.45
N GLY A 306 -17.57 -1.90 13.77
CA GLY A 306 -18.60 -2.70 14.43
C GLY A 306 -18.44 -4.22 14.31
N THR A 307 -17.47 -4.70 13.53
CA THR A 307 -17.27 -6.14 13.31
C THR A 307 -16.37 -6.81 14.35
N THR A 308 -15.66 -6.02 15.16
CA THR A 308 -14.57 -6.46 16.06
C THR A 308 -13.38 -7.13 15.37
N GLN A 309 -13.41 -7.30 14.03
CA GLN A 309 -12.33 -7.92 13.26
C GLN A 309 -11.17 -6.92 13.11
N VAL A 310 -9.96 -7.39 13.42
CA VAL A 310 -8.70 -6.71 13.13
C VAL A 310 -7.99 -7.50 12.04
N GLN A 311 -7.71 -6.86 10.91
CA GLN A 311 -6.99 -7.44 9.77
C GLN A 311 -5.51 -7.07 9.77
N SER A 312 -5.05 -6.20 10.67
CA SER A 312 -3.65 -5.79 10.78
C SER A 312 -2.71 -7.00 10.91
N ALA A 313 -1.75 -7.12 9.98
CA ALA A 313 -0.81 -8.24 9.96
C ALA A 313 0.08 -8.27 11.20
N PRO A 314 0.24 -9.43 11.87
CA PRO A 314 1.13 -9.54 13.01
C PRO A 314 2.60 -9.39 12.58
N MET A 315 3.41 -8.77 13.44
CA MET A 315 4.86 -8.68 13.24
C MET A 315 5.54 -9.95 13.74
N LEU A 316 6.28 -10.63 12.87
CA LEU A 316 7.14 -11.77 13.21
C LEU A 316 8.43 -11.32 13.89
N VAL A 317 8.95 -10.16 13.47
CA VAL A 317 10.02 -9.44 14.16
C VAL A 317 9.91 -7.95 13.86
N ARG A 318 10.29 -7.09 14.79
CA ARG A 318 10.24 -5.62 14.62
C ARG A 318 11.30 -4.93 15.48
N TYR A 319 11.64 -3.69 15.14
CA TYR A 319 12.34 -2.82 16.08
C TYR A 319 11.41 -2.32 17.18
N PRO A 320 11.91 -2.04 18.41
CA PRO A 320 11.08 -1.62 19.53
C PRO A 320 10.28 -0.33 19.28
N ASP A 321 10.81 0.59 18.46
CA ASP A 321 10.24 1.89 18.11
C ASP A 321 9.28 1.85 16.91
N THR A 322 8.98 0.67 16.36
CA THR A 322 8.12 0.51 15.17
C THR A 322 6.83 -0.22 15.51
N ALA A 323 5.82 -0.08 14.65
CA ALA A 323 4.46 -0.58 14.85
C ALA A 323 4.39 -2.03 15.36
N TYR A 324 3.46 -2.30 16.29
CA TYR A 324 3.25 -3.65 16.85
C TYR A 324 2.58 -4.61 15.87
N GLN A 325 1.85 -4.09 14.88
CA GLN A 325 1.28 -4.80 13.74
C GLN A 325 1.46 -3.92 12.50
N ALA A 326 1.43 -4.52 11.30
CA ALA A 326 1.39 -3.74 10.08
C ALA A 326 -0.03 -3.19 9.84
N HIS A 327 -0.44 -2.18 10.63
CA HIS A 327 -1.81 -1.68 10.67
C HIS A 327 -2.35 -1.19 9.32
N GLY A 328 -1.47 -0.62 8.49
CA GLY A 328 -1.82 -0.20 7.14
C GLY A 328 -1.92 -1.37 6.15
N ASN A 329 -1.38 -2.56 6.46
CA ASN A 329 -1.31 -3.69 5.53
C ASN A 329 -0.81 -3.29 4.12
N TYR A 330 0.14 -2.36 4.06
CA TYR A 330 0.67 -1.85 2.79
C TYR A 330 1.30 -2.97 1.98
N GLY A 331 0.85 -3.12 0.73
CA GLY A 331 1.26 -4.21 -0.16
C GLY A 331 0.49 -5.52 0.02
N VAL A 332 -0.40 -5.64 1.01
CA VAL A 332 -1.26 -6.83 1.13
C VAL A 332 -2.25 -6.86 -0.04
N GLN A 333 -2.31 -8.01 -0.72
CA GLN A 333 -3.28 -8.24 -1.79
C GLN A 333 -4.59 -8.76 -1.21
N TYR A 334 -5.69 -8.04 -1.39
CA TYR A 334 -7.03 -8.59 -1.13
C TYR A 334 -7.55 -9.21 -2.43
N SER A 335 -7.83 -10.52 -2.43
CA SER A 335 -8.44 -11.22 -3.56
C SER A 335 -9.79 -11.80 -3.15
N LEU A 336 -10.85 -11.13 -3.59
CA LEU A 336 -12.21 -11.36 -3.10
C LEU A 336 -13.08 -11.95 -4.21
N THR A 337 -13.75 -13.05 -3.90
CA THR A 337 -14.70 -13.72 -4.80
C THR A 337 -16.12 -13.57 -4.28
N LEU A 338 -16.99 -12.97 -5.09
CA LEU A 338 -18.37 -12.59 -4.77
C LEU A 338 -19.36 -13.39 -5.66
N PRO A 339 -19.77 -14.59 -5.25
CA PRO A 339 -20.85 -15.36 -5.89
C PRO A 339 -22.23 -14.80 -5.52
N LEU A 340 -22.64 -13.69 -6.14
CA LEU A 340 -23.88 -12.96 -5.81
C LEU A 340 -25.12 -13.69 -6.30
N TYR A 341 -26.05 -14.03 -5.41
CA TYR A 341 -27.29 -14.76 -5.71
C TYR A 341 -28.52 -13.88 -5.49
N ASN A 342 -29.42 -13.86 -6.48
CA ASN A 342 -30.73 -13.21 -6.39
C ASN A 342 -31.80 -14.22 -5.95
N PRO A 343 -32.31 -14.13 -4.71
CA PRO A 343 -33.33 -15.04 -4.18
C PRO A 343 -34.76 -14.67 -4.60
N THR A 344 -34.96 -13.56 -5.31
CA THR A 344 -36.28 -13.04 -5.65
C THR A 344 -36.83 -13.66 -6.95
N LEU A 345 -38.08 -13.36 -7.25
CA LEU A 345 -38.74 -13.74 -8.52
C LEU A 345 -38.60 -12.66 -9.60
N GLU A 346 -37.95 -11.54 -9.30
CA GLU A 346 -37.74 -10.43 -10.23
C GLU A 346 -36.24 -10.20 -10.49
N PRO A 347 -35.84 -9.70 -11.67
CA PRO A 347 -34.46 -9.29 -11.88
C PRO A 347 -34.05 -8.20 -10.89
N GLN A 348 -32.90 -8.35 -10.25
CA GLN A 348 -32.34 -7.34 -9.32
C GLN A 348 -31.05 -6.79 -9.88
N THR A 349 -30.81 -5.49 -9.70
CA THR A 349 -29.54 -4.87 -10.11
C THR A 349 -28.72 -4.53 -8.88
N VAL A 350 -27.47 -5.00 -8.86
CA VAL A 350 -26.52 -4.77 -7.78
C VAL A 350 -25.32 -3.97 -8.23
N THR A 351 -24.79 -3.14 -7.33
CA THR A 351 -23.53 -2.43 -7.49
C THR A 351 -22.52 -2.90 -6.47
N ILE A 352 -21.23 -2.81 -6.85
CA ILE A 352 -20.10 -3.05 -5.96
C ILE A 352 -19.23 -1.80 -5.98
N ALA A 353 -18.88 -1.27 -4.81
CA ALA A 353 -18.01 -0.12 -4.65
C ALA A 353 -17.01 -0.35 -3.51
N LEU A 354 -15.82 0.24 -3.62
CA LEU A 354 -14.95 0.46 -2.46
C LEU A 354 -15.28 1.85 -1.90
N GLU A 355 -15.45 1.98 -0.60
CA GLU A 355 -15.83 3.24 0.06
C GLU A 355 -14.88 3.54 1.23
N THR A 356 -14.77 4.82 1.62
CA THR A 356 -13.90 5.28 2.70
C THR A 356 -14.73 5.94 3.81
N PRO A 357 -15.38 5.16 4.69
CA PRO A 357 -16.21 5.70 5.76
C PRO A 357 -15.36 6.42 6.82
N ILE A 358 -16.03 7.16 7.69
CA ILE A 358 -15.42 7.70 8.90
C ILE A 358 -15.03 6.52 9.80
N LYS A 359 -13.76 6.49 10.21
CA LYS A 359 -13.23 5.44 11.08
C LYS A 359 -13.98 5.40 12.41
N GLN A 360 -14.53 4.23 12.75
CA GLN A 360 -15.28 3.96 13.97
C GLN A 360 -15.00 2.53 14.46
N ASP A 361 -15.05 2.32 15.78
CA ASP A 361 -15.05 0.96 16.36
C ASP A 361 -16.46 0.40 16.53
N LYS A 362 -17.38 1.23 17.00
CA LYS A 362 -18.79 0.87 17.17
C LYS A 362 -19.62 1.63 16.14
N LEU A 363 -20.53 0.92 15.49
CA LEU A 363 -21.50 1.53 14.60
C LEU A 363 -22.77 1.85 15.38
N VAL A 364 -23.29 3.04 15.16
CA VAL A 364 -24.63 3.47 15.59
C VAL A 364 -25.36 3.80 14.29
N ASP A 365 -26.39 3.02 13.99
CA ASP A 365 -27.26 3.13 12.81
C ASP A 365 -26.60 2.91 11.43
N GLY A 366 -25.30 2.58 11.40
CA GLY A 366 -24.58 2.17 10.19
C GLY A 366 -23.23 2.86 10.00
N LEU A 367 -22.75 2.84 8.75
CA LEU A 367 -21.50 3.51 8.35
C LEU A 367 -21.73 5.01 8.21
N ARG A 368 -20.72 5.83 8.56
CA ARG A 368 -20.79 7.28 8.45
C ARG A 368 -19.88 7.81 7.37
N PHE A 369 -20.34 8.86 6.70
CA PHE A 369 -19.66 9.55 5.61
C PHE A 369 -19.76 11.07 5.81
N PHE A 370 -19.00 11.83 5.04
CA PHE A 370 -19.06 13.29 5.02
C PHE A 370 -19.60 13.79 3.68
N ASP A 371 -20.42 14.83 3.71
CA ASP A 371 -20.83 15.60 2.53
C ASP A 371 -20.63 17.11 2.74
N PRO A 372 -19.72 17.76 1.98
CA PRO A 372 -18.75 17.14 1.08
C PRO A 372 -17.70 16.29 1.85
N PRO A 373 -16.98 15.36 1.20
CA PRO A 373 -15.90 14.60 1.84
C PRO A 373 -14.82 15.49 2.47
N GLY A 374 -14.09 14.95 3.44
CA GLY A 374 -12.95 15.64 4.05
C GLY A 374 -11.85 15.98 3.03
N SER A 375 -10.90 16.84 3.40
CA SER A 375 -9.81 17.25 2.49
C SER A 375 -8.72 16.18 2.32
N SER A 376 -8.47 15.37 3.34
CA SER A 376 -7.40 14.37 3.34
C SER A 376 -7.73 13.16 2.46
N VAL A 377 -6.81 12.80 1.56
CA VAL A 377 -6.85 11.54 0.82
C VAL A 377 -6.57 10.38 1.77
N PHE A 378 -7.44 9.37 1.76
CA PHE A 378 -7.39 8.19 2.62
C PHE A 378 -7.21 6.90 1.82
N PHE A 379 -7.50 6.90 0.52
CA PHE A 379 -7.18 5.79 -0.36
C PHE A 379 -6.73 6.30 -1.71
N ARG A 380 -5.63 5.75 -2.23
CA ARG A 380 -5.11 6.08 -3.55
C ARG A 380 -4.48 4.85 -4.19
N GLY A 381 -5.22 4.18 -5.06
CA GLY A 381 -4.78 2.87 -5.55
C GLY A 381 -5.63 2.32 -6.68
N LEU A 382 -5.07 1.32 -7.35
CA LEU A 382 -5.73 0.58 -8.41
C LEU A 382 -6.55 -0.59 -7.85
N ILE A 383 -7.77 -0.75 -8.35
CA ILE A 383 -8.61 -1.92 -8.09
C ILE A 383 -8.89 -2.61 -9.43
N ARG A 384 -8.76 -3.93 -9.46
CA ARG A 384 -9.21 -4.77 -10.57
C ARG A 384 -10.55 -5.40 -10.22
N VAL A 385 -11.50 -5.29 -11.13
CA VAL A 385 -12.76 -6.04 -11.06
C VAL A 385 -12.90 -6.95 -12.26
N ARG A 386 -13.37 -8.18 -12.01
CA ARG A 386 -13.66 -9.16 -13.05
C ARG A 386 -15.05 -9.71 -12.86
N TYR A 387 -15.84 -9.79 -13.92
CA TYR A 387 -17.21 -10.28 -13.84
C TYR A 387 -17.61 -10.92 -15.16
N LEU A 388 -18.65 -11.75 -15.13
CA LEU A 388 -19.30 -12.22 -16.34
C LEU A 388 -20.34 -11.18 -16.78
N ASP A 389 -20.29 -10.77 -18.04
CA ASP A 389 -21.36 -9.94 -18.61
C ASP A 389 -22.63 -10.76 -18.93
N GLN A 390 -23.62 -10.10 -19.51
CA GLN A 390 -24.91 -10.71 -19.84
C GLN A 390 -24.80 -11.85 -20.87
N ILE A 391 -23.75 -11.87 -21.70
CA ILE A 391 -23.49 -12.94 -22.67
C ILE A 391 -22.45 -13.96 -22.15
N GLN A 392 -22.21 -13.97 -20.83
CA GLN A 392 -21.31 -14.92 -20.14
C GLN A 392 -19.83 -14.81 -20.57
N THR A 393 -19.40 -13.62 -20.97
CA THR A 393 -17.99 -13.34 -21.25
C THR A 393 -17.31 -12.67 -20.06
N TRP A 394 -16.09 -13.11 -19.73
CA TRP A 394 -15.30 -12.48 -18.69
C TRP A 394 -14.84 -11.08 -19.12
N GLN A 395 -15.28 -10.09 -18.35
CA GLN A 395 -14.78 -8.73 -18.42
C GLN A 395 -13.71 -8.53 -17.34
N THR A 396 -12.66 -7.78 -17.67
CA THR A 396 -11.63 -7.34 -16.72
C THR A 396 -11.50 -5.83 -16.83
N ARG A 397 -11.80 -5.11 -15.75
CA ARG A 397 -11.70 -3.66 -15.69
C ARG A 397 -10.79 -3.24 -14.53
N TYR A 398 -10.18 -2.09 -14.68
CA TYR A 398 -9.29 -1.53 -13.68
C TYR A 398 -9.69 -0.09 -13.40
N PHE A 399 -9.77 0.26 -12.13
CA PHE A 399 -10.15 1.60 -11.69
C PHE A 399 -9.09 2.12 -10.73
N HIS A 400 -8.49 3.26 -11.05
CA HIS A 400 -7.68 4.00 -10.10
C HIS A 400 -8.62 4.87 -9.27
N LEU A 401 -8.59 4.69 -7.96
CA LEU A 401 -9.41 5.46 -7.02
C LEU A 401 -8.56 6.50 -6.29
N VAL A 402 -9.15 7.67 -6.06
CA VAL A 402 -8.64 8.69 -5.13
C VAL A 402 -9.78 9.08 -4.19
N GLN A 403 -9.83 8.44 -3.03
CA GLN A 403 -10.88 8.67 -2.05
C GLN A 403 -10.36 9.47 -0.87
N ARG A 404 -11.18 10.44 -0.45
CA ARG A 404 -10.95 11.26 0.72
C ARG A 404 -11.66 10.68 1.94
N ARG A 405 -11.31 11.19 3.13
CA ARG A 405 -11.94 10.78 4.39
C ARG A 405 -13.46 10.98 4.33
N GLY A 406 -14.22 9.94 4.68
CA GLY A 406 -15.67 9.98 4.71
C GLY A 406 -16.30 9.98 3.32
N GLN A 407 -15.59 9.60 2.26
CA GLN A 407 -16.12 9.58 0.91
C GLN A 407 -16.83 8.26 0.58
N GLN A 408 -18.07 8.37 0.08
CA GLN A 408 -18.79 7.26 -0.54
C GLN A 408 -18.16 6.89 -1.90
N GLY A 409 -18.18 5.60 -2.23
CA GLY A 409 -17.59 5.09 -3.46
C GLY A 409 -18.53 5.15 -4.65
N GLU A 410 -17.95 5.33 -5.84
CA GLU A 410 -18.67 5.11 -7.09
C GLU A 410 -18.74 3.61 -7.43
N PRO A 411 -19.79 3.15 -8.14
CA PRO A 411 -19.86 1.76 -8.57
C PRO A 411 -18.70 1.36 -9.51
N LEU A 412 -17.94 0.35 -9.09
CA LEU A 412 -16.91 -0.31 -9.91
C LEU A 412 -17.55 -1.29 -10.91
N VAL A 413 -18.65 -1.90 -10.50
CA VAL A 413 -19.42 -2.86 -11.31
C VAL A 413 -20.90 -2.65 -11.05
N LYS A 414 -21.71 -2.79 -12.09
CA LYS A 414 -23.18 -2.88 -12.03
C LYS A 414 -23.62 -4.18 -12.72
N GLN A 415 -24.29 -5.07 -11.99
CA GLN A 415 -24.76 -6.37 -12.50
C GLN A 415 -26.27 -6.52 -12.33
N THR A 416 -26.96 -6.90 -13.40
CA THR A 416 -28.35 -7.36 -13.30
C THR A 416 -28.36 -8.88 -13.17
N ILE A 417 -28.93 -9.38 -12.08
CA ILE A 417 -29.00 -10.80 -11.75
C ILE A 417 -30.46 -11.25 -11.90
N PHE A 418 -30.70 -12.20 -12.80
CA PHE A 418 -32.04 -12.75 -13.06
C PHE A 418 -32.60 -13.52 -11.85
N PRO A 419 -33.93 -13.69 -11.78
CA PRO A 419 -34.59 -14.44 -10.72
C PRO A 419 -33.96 -15.82 -10.50
N GLN A 420 -33.72 -16.18 -9.24
CA GLN A 420 -33.16 -17.49 -8.87
C GLN A 420 -31.81 -17.82 -9.53
N ARG A 421 -31.07 -16.81 -10.01
CA ARG A 421 -29.73 -16.96 -10.61
C ARG A 421 -28.67 -16.30 -9.73
N TRP A 422 -27.42 -16.64 -10.04
CA TRP A 422 -26.26 -16.01 -9.43
C TRP A 422 -25.30 -15.49 -10.50
N GLN A 423 -24.47 -14.52 -10.12
CA GLN A 423 -23.40 -13.96 -10.94
C GLN A 423 -22.10 -13.95 -10.15
N LEU A 424 -20.98 -14.15 -10.83
CA LEU A 424 -19.66 -14.10 -10.22
C LEU A 424 -19.03 -12.74 -10.45
N VAL A 425 -18.63 -12.08 -9.36
CA VAL A 425 -17.72 -10.93 -9.41
C VAL A 425 -16.46 -11.24 -8.62
N LYS A 426 -15.31 -10.81 -9.10
CA LYS A 426 -14.04 -10.85 -8.39
C LYS A 426 -13.51 -9.43 -8.24
N VAL A 427 -13.03 -9.09 -7.06
CA VAL A 427 -12.39 -7.82 -6.75
C VAL A 427 -10.99 -8.12 -6.25
N ASP A 428 -9.98 -7.52 -6.88
CA ASP A 428 -8.60 -7.63 -6.45
C ASP A 428 -8.03 -6.22 -6.22
N LEU A 429 -7.37 -5.99 -5.10
CA LEU A 429 -6.58 -4.79 -4.88
C LEU A 429 -5.29 -5.09 -4.12
N MET A 430 -4.27 -4.27 -4.36
CA MET A 430 -3.08 -4.19 -3.53
C MET A 430 -3.24 -2.96 -2.63
N TYR A 431 -3.25 -3.14 -1.31
CA TYR A 431 -3.51 -2.03 -0.41
C TYR A 431 -2.34 -1.02 -0.44
N PRO A 432 -2.57 0.26 -0.82
CA PRO A 432 -1.48 1.15 -1.19
C PRO A 432 -0.79 1.80 0.03
N PRO A 433 0.51 2.14 -0.06
CA PRO A 433 1.29 2.64 1.07
C PRO A 433 0.92 4.06 1.53
N ASP A 434 0.14 4.80 0.74
CA ASP A 434 -0.40 6.12 1.07
C ASP A 434 -1.87 6.05 1.57
N ALA A 435 -2.40 4.85 1.85
CA ALA A 435 -3.75 4.71 2.38
C ALA A 435 -3.80 4.87 3.91
N THR A 436 -4.94 5.38 4.38
CA THR A 436 -5.33 5.39 5.78
C THR A 436 -6.54 4.47 5.96
N PRO A 437 -6.38 3.35 6.69
CA PRO A 437 -7.46 2.39 6.90
C PRO A 437 -8.51 2.86 7.92
N PRO A 438 -9.70 2.22 7.95
CA PRO A 438 -10.14 1.16 7.04
C PRO A 438 -10.89 1.69 5.81
N GLN A 439 -10.96 0.87 4.76
CA GLN A 439 -11.95 1.00 3.67
C GLN A 439 -13.03 -0.07 3.83
N VAL A 440 -14.10 0.00 3.05
CA VAL A 440 -15.13 -1.06 2.99
C VAL A 440 -15.45 -1.41 1.54
N LEU A 441 -15.64 -2.71 1.28
CA LEU A 441 -16.27 -3.17 0.05
C LEU A 441 -17.78 -3.27 0.28
N THR A 442 -18.56 -2.47 -0.42
CA THR A 442 -20.02 -2.41 -0.28
C THR A 442 -20.70 -3.02 -1.50
N ILE A 443 -21.67 -3.91 -1.25
CA ILE A 443 -22.59 -4.49 -2.22
C ILE A 443 -23.96 -3.88 -1.96
N ARG A 444 -24.58 -3.26 -2.96
CA ARG A 444 -25.89 -2.60 -2.83
C ARG A 444 -26.85 -3.08 -3.89
N THR A 445 -28.11 -3.35 -3.53
CA THR A 445 -29.19 -3.60 -4.48
C THR A 445 -29.92 -2.28 -4.75
N ILE A 446 -30.00 -1.87 -6.02
CA ILE A 446 -30.59 -0.58 -6.42
C ILE A 446 -32.12 -0.61 -6.24
N ASP A 447 -32.68 0.55 -5.87
CA ASP A 447 -34.13 0.82 -5.79
C ASP A 447 -34.90 0.73 -7.11
#